data_AF-A0A957F3H1-F1
#
_entry.id   AF-A0A957F3H1-F1
#
_cell.length_a   1.000
_cell.length_b   1.000
_cell.length_c   1.000
_cell.angle_alpha   90.00
_cell.angle_beta   90.00
_cell.angle_gamma   90.00
#
_symmetry.space_group_name_H-M   'P 1'
#
loop_
_entity.id
_entity.type
_entity.pdbx_description
1 polymer ?
#
loop_
_entity_poly.entity_id
_entity_poly.type
_entity_poly.pdbx_seq_one_letter_code
_entity_poly.pdbx_strand_id
1 'polypeptide(L)' 'VARLYNGRWVSADGALPFVMGGWVSQGLGREYDGLLVRGGVTKEARDGGRDEVNAIPGQ' A
#
# COMPACT_ATOMS: atom_id res chain seq x y z
N VAL A 1 8.03 -1.05 -8.52
CA VAL A 1 8.31 -2.30 -7.78
C VAL A 1 7.28 -3.34 -8.23
N ALA A 2 7.64 -4.61 -8.41
CA ALA A 2 6.71 -5.68 -8.81
C ALA A 2 6.94 -6.89 -7.90
N ARG A 3 5.86 -7.54 -7.42
CA ARG A 3 5.93 -8.63 -6.44
C ARG A 3 5.85 -10.00 -7.11
N LEU A 4 6.89 -10.31 -7.89
CA LEU A 4 7.11 -11.64 -8.44
C LEU A 4 7.98 -12.43 -7.47
N TYR A 5 7.43 -13.49 -6.87
CA TYR A 5 8.18 -14.41 -6.02
C TYR A 5 8.19 -15.78 -6.69
N ASN A 6 9.39 -16.31 -6.99
CA ASN A 6 9.56 -17.58 -7.70
C ASN A 6 8.72 -17.68 -8.99
N GLY A 7 8.64 -16.58 -9.76
CA GLY A 7 7.89 -16.56 -11.03
C GLY A 7 6.36 -16.46 -10.89
N ARG A 8 5.82 -16.31 -9.68
CA ARG A 8 4.39 -16.08 -9.43
C ARG A 8 4.12 -14.69 -8.88
N TRP A 9 3.00 -14.10 -9.29
CA TRP A 9 2.45 -12.91 -8.67
C TRP A 9 1.92 -13.25 -7.28
N VAL A 10 2.34 -12.48 -6.28
CA VAL A 10 1.89 -12.62 -4.89
C VAL A 10 1.06 -11.39 -4.51
N SER A 11 -0.02 -11.60 -3.73
CA SER A 11 -0.82 -10.50 -3.20
C SER A 11 0.05 -9.47 -2.46
N ALA A 12 -0.33 -8.19 -2.56
CA ALA A 12 0.33 -7.11 -1.82
C ALA A 12 0.07 -7.19 -0.31
N ASP A 13 -1.03 -7.84 0.12
CA ASP A 13 -1.49 -7.95 1.51
C ASP A 13 -1.21 -9.31 2.17
N GLY A 14 -0.39 -10.16 1.55
CA GLY A 14 -0.10 -11.50 2.08
C GLY A 14 0.73 -11.50 3.37
N ALA A 15 0.96 -12.68 3.94
CA ALA A 15 1.73 -12.87 5.18
C ALA A 15 3.15 -12.29 5.14
N LEU A 16 3.74 -12.20 3.94
CA LEU A 16 4.98 -11.47 3.75
C LEU A 16 4.65 -9.97 3.59
N PRO A 17 5.28 -9.05 4.33
CA PRO A 17 5.09 -7.62 4.14
C PRO A 17 5.56 -7.15 2.76
N PHE A 18 4.79 -6.28 2.11
CA PHE A 18 5.21 -5.60 0.89
C PHE A 18 5.64 -4.17 1.20
N VAL A 19 6.95 -3.91 1.09
CA VAL A 19 7.58 -2.64 1.52
C VAL A 19 8.03 -1.83 0.31
N MET A 20 7.64 -0.55 0.26
CA MET A 20 7.93 0.40 -0.82
C MET A 20 8.44 1.72 -0.24
N GLY A 21 9.77 1.96 -0.27
CA GLY A 21 10.33 3.20 0.29
C GLY A 21 9.96 3.44 1.76
N GLY A 22 9.90 2.37 2.54
CA GLY A 22 9.49 2.38 3.95
C GLY A 22 7.97 2.32 4.20
N TRP A 23 7.14 2.40 3.17
CA TRP A 23 5.69 2.17 3.29
C TRP A 23 5.36 0.69 3.24
N VAL A 24 4.56 0.22 4.18
CA VAL A 24 4.04 -1.16 4.22
C VAL A 24 2.61 -1.17 3.72
N SER A 25 2.31 -2.03 2.74
CA SER A 25 0.95 -2.25 2.23
C SER A 25 0.15 -3.19 3.13
N GLN A 26 -1.12 -2.87 3.36
CA GLN A 26 -2.10 -3.70 4.08
C GLN A 26 -3.43 -3.69 3.33
N GLY A 27 -4.02 -4.85 3.08
CA GLY A 27 -5.36 -4.97 2.49
C GLY A 27 -6.45 -4.94 3.56
N LEU A 28 -7.63 -4.41 3.22
CA LEU A 28 -8.80 -4.37 4.12
C LEU A 28 -9.85 -5.43 3.78
N GLY A 29 -9.49 -6.44 2.99
CA GLY A 29 -10.35 -7.58 2.67
C GLY A 29 -11.23 -7.41 1.44
N ARG A 30 -11.10 -6.28 0.72
CA ARG A 30 -11.73 -6.05 -0.59
C ARG A 30 -10.68 -5.56 -1.59
N GLU A 31 -10.87 -5.93 -2.85
CA GLU A 31 -10.02 -5.44 -3.94
C GLU A 31 -10.04 -3.91 -3.99
N TYR A 32 -8.87 -3.31 -4.19
CA TYR A 32 -8.63 -1.86 -4.19
C TYR A 32 -8.91 -1.14 -2.86
N ASP A 33 -9.12 -1.89 -1.78
CA ASP A 33 -9.33 -1.36 -0.43
C ASP A 33 -8.13 -1.73 0.47
N GLY A 34 -7.42 -0.71 0.97
CA GLY A 34 -6.14 -0.94 1.63
C GLY A 34 -5.49 0.31 2.20
N LEU A 35 -4.39 0.10 2.91
CA LEU A 35 -3.60 1.11 3.59
C LEU A 35 -2.13 1.05 3.15
N LEU A 36 -1.46 2.20 3.15
CA LEU A 36 -0.01 2.33 3.25
C LEU A 36 0.34 2.90 4.61
N VAL A 37 1.21 2.22 5.35
CA VAL A 37 1.64 2.62 6.71
C VAL A 37 3.14 2.88 6.75
N ARG A 38 3.56 4.02 7.30
CA ARG A 38 4.97 4.37 7.54
C ARG A 38 5.12 5.26 8.75
N GLY A 39 5.83 4.80 9.79
CA GLY A 39 6.22 5.64 10.93
C GLY A 39 5.06 6.37 11.62
N GLY A 40 3.90 5.72 11.76
CA GLY A 40 2.69 6.31 12.34
C GLY A 40 1.78 7.05 11.34
N VAL A 41 2.24 7.28 10.11
CA VAL A 41 1.40 7.84 9.04
C VAL A 41 0.67 6.71 8.32
N THR A 42 -0.63 6.90 8.11
CA THR A 42 -1.50 5.97 7.37
C THR A 42 -2.13 6.70 6.18
N LYS A 43 -2.13 6.04 5.02
CA LYS A 43 -2.73 6.52 3.77
C LYS A 43 -3.71 5.45 3.27
N GLU A 44 -4.96 5.81 3.09
CA GLU A 44 -6.02 4.89 2.66
C GLU A 44 -6.19 4.91 1.14
N ALA A 45 -6.41 3.74 0.53
CA ALA A 45 -6.86 3.62 -0.84
C ALA A 45 -8.32 4.05 -0.92
N ARG A 46 -8.54 5.29 -1.36
CA ARG A 46 -9.87 5.88 -1.46
C ARG A 46 -10.06 6.50 -2.84
N ASP A 47 -11.20 6.19 -3.44
CA ASP A 47 -11.66 6.83 -4.67
C ASP A 47 -12.24 8.23 -4.38
N GLY A 48 -11.99 9.21 -5.25
CA GLY A 48 -12.47 10.60 -5.06
C GLY A 48 -11.47 11.59 -4.44
N GLY A 49 -10.17 11.31 -4.54
CA GLY A 49 -9.06 12.28 -4.52
C GLY A 49 -9.23 13.53 -3.65
N ARG A 50 -8.91 13.42 -2.37
CA ARG A 50 -8.38 14.59 -1.65
C ARG A 50 -6.87 14.51 -1.77
N ASP A 51 -6.27 15.36 -2.60
CA ASP A 51 -4.82 15.39 -2.81
C ASP A 51 -4.07 15.49 -1.48
N GLU A 52 -4.62 16.21 -0.51
CA GLU A 52 -4.09 16.32 0.86
C GLU A 52 -3.99 14.95 1.59
N VAL A 53 -4.91 14.04 1.32
CA VAL A 53 -5.01 12.73 1.99
C VAL A 53 -4.19 11.69 1.25
N ASN A 54 -4.21 11.67 -0.08
CA ASN A 54 -3.55 10.63 -0.88
C ASN A 54 -2.14 11.03 -1.36
N ALA A 55 -1.76 12.32 -1.28
CA ALA A 55 -0.40 12.74 -1.61
C ALA A 55 0.61 12.21 -0.59
N ILE A 56 1.82 11.92 -1.10
CA ILE A 56 2.99 11.65 -0.27
C ILE A 56 3.56 13.00 0.14
N PRO A 57 3.52 13.39 1.43
CA PRO A 57 4.02 14.70 1.86
C PRO A 57 5.54 14.81 1.64
N GLY A 58 5.99 15.92 1.04
CA GLY A 58 7.41 16.23 0.88
C GLY A 58 8.07 15.71 -0.40
N GLN A 59 7.29 15.42 -1.45
CA GLN A 59 7.77 15.41 -2.84
C GLN A 59 7.28 16.65 -3.57
#